data_AF-A0A4R3TZN8-F1
#
_entry.id   AF-A0A4R3TZN8-F1
#
_cell.length_a   1.000
_cell.length_b   1.000
_cell.length_c   1.000
_cell.angle_alpha   90.00
_cell.angle_beta   90.00
_cell.angle_gamma   90.00
#
_symmetry.space_group_name_H-M   'P 1'
#
loop_
_entity.id
_entity.type
_entity.pdbx_description
1 polymer ?
#
loop_
_entity_poly.entity_id
_entity_poly.type
_entity_poly.pdbx_seq_one_letter_code
_entity_poly.pdbx_strand_id
1 'polypeptide(L)'
;MSRAERKEHPLSMRMPETDIAIIDRAAALRGRSRTDFVRDAAVRAAEDVLMETAPIRMSPAGFKTFMATLSGPAAPVPEMVALFNRAAPWESNASLGEVDAGPPAVAASKRKTRAGKRR
;
A
#
# COMPACT_ATOMS: atom_id res chain seq x y z
N MET A 1 24.63 -6.28 3.44
CA MET A 1 23.43 -6.49 2.60
C MET A 1 23.92 -6.95 1.23
N SER A 2 23.80 -8.23 0.90
CA SER A 2 24.29 -8.72 -0.39
C SER A 2 23.39 -8.20 -1.50
N ARG A 3 23.97 -7.41 -2.39
CA ARG A 3 23.37 -7.08 -3.68
C ARG A 3 23.24 -8.42 -4.41
N ALA A 4 22.03 -8.94 -4.56
CA ALA A 4 21.78 -10.10 -5.40
C ALA A 4 22.49 -9.87 -6.74
N GLU A 5 23.33 -10.81 -7.17
CA GLU A 5 24.04 -10.70 -8.45
C GLU A 5 22.99 -10.51 -9.55
N ARG A 6 22.97 -9.32 -10.17
CA ARG A 6 22.07 -9.04 -11.28
C ARG A 6 22.62 -9.76 -12.50
N LYS A 7 22.15 -10.99 -12.72
CA LYS A 7 22.48 -11.76 -13.91
C LYS A 7 21.74 -11.17 -15.11
N GLU A 8 22.47 -10.48 -15.97
CA GLU A 8 21.95 -9.94 -17.23
C GLU A 8 21.78 -11.07 -18.25
N HIS A 9 20.63 -11.12 -18.91
CA HIS A 9 20.32 -12.13 -19.94
C HIS A 9 20.15 -11.41 -21.28
N PRO A 10 20.86 -11.82 -22.35
CA PRO A 10 20.72 -11.19 -23.65
C PRO A 10 19.36 -11.46 -24.27
N LEU A 11 18.77 -10.45 -24.91
CA LEU A 11 17.52 -10.54 -25.66
C LEU A 11 17.79 -10.25 -27.14
N SER A 12 17.49 -11.22 -28.01
CA SER A 12 17.64 -11.07 -29.46
C SER A 12 16.26 -11.10 -30.12
N MET A 13 15.95 -10.11 -30.94
CA MET A 13 14.69 -10.00 -31.68
C MET A 13 14.91 -9.38 -33.06
N ARG A 14 14.04 -9.71 -34.01
CA ARG A 14 14.01 -9.11 -35.35
C ARG A 14 12.85 -8.14 -35.44
N MET A 15 13.10 -6.98 -36.04
CA MET A 15 12.11 -5.94 -36.22
C MET A 15 12.17 -5.35 -37.63
N PRO A 16 11.03 -4.90 -38.19
CA PRO A 16 11.02 -4.09 -39.40
C PRO A 16 11.84 -2.81 -39.24
N GLU A 17 12.49 -2.36 -40.32
CA GLU A 17 13.27 -1.12 -40.32
C GLU A 17 12.43 0.09 -39.90
N THR A 18 11.17 0.13 -40.34
CA THR A 18 10.23 1.19 -39.97
C THR A 18 10.04 1.30 -38.46
N ASP A 19 9.93 0.18 -37.76
CA ASP A 19 9.72 0.16 -36.31
C ASP A 19 11.00 0.59 -35.58
N ILE A 20 12.16 0.14 -36.07
CA ILE A 20 13.48 0.55 -35.55
C ILE A 20 13.64 2.07 -35.66
N ALA A 21 13.31 2.66 -36.81
CA ALA A 21 13.43 4.09 -37.04
C ALA A 21 12.54 4.92 -36.09
N ILE A 22 11.33 4.45 -35.80
CA ILE A 22 10.42 5.10 -34.84
C ILE A 22 10.99 5.01 -33.42
N ILE A 23 11.51 3.85 -33.02
CA ILE A 23 12.12 3.64 -31.71
C ILE A 23 13.34 4.54 -31.53
N ASP A 24 14.22 4.62 -32.52
CA ASP A 24 15.42 5.45 -32.46
C ASP A 24 15.09 6.92 -32.26
N ARG A 25 14.10 7.42 -33.00
CA ARG A 25 13.61 8.78 -32.83
C ARG A 25 13.07 9.00 -31.42
N ALA A 26 12.28 8.07 -30.89
CA ALA A 26 11.73 8.17 -29.53
C ALA A 26 12.82 8.11 -28.45
N ALA A 27 13.81 7.24 -28.61
CA ALA A 27 14.95 7.12 -27.72
C ALA A 27 15.82 8.39 -27.72
N ALA A 28 16.10 8.94 -28.91
CA ALA A 28 16.82 10.20 -29.08
C ALA A 28 16.11 11.37 -28.40
N LEU A 29 14.78 11.50 -28.55
CA LEU A 29 13.97 12.52 -27.88
C LEU A 29 14.01 12.40 -26.34
N ARG A 30 14.24 11.19 -25.82
CA ARG A 30 14.39 10.91 -24.38
C ARG A 30 15.84 10.98 -23.90
N GLY A 31 16.81 11.20 -24.80
CA GLY A 31 18.23 11.19 -24.47
C GLY A 31 18.73 9.83 -23.97
N ARG A 32 18.14 8.72 -24.44
CA ARG A 32 18.50 7.36 -24.03
C ARG A 32 18.98 6.52 -25.21
N SER A 33 19.70 5.44 -24.93
CA SER A 33 20.05 4.44 -25.94
C SER A 33 18.80 3.68 -26.40
N ARG A 34 18.83 3.14 -27.63
CA ARG A 34 17.78 2.26 -28.15
C ARG A 34 17.50 1.11 -27.18
N THR A 35 18.54 0.44 -26.71
CA THR A 35 18.42 -0.72 -25.80
C THR A 35 17.77 -0.33 -24.48
N ASP A 36 18.16 0.80 -23.88
CA ASP A 36 17.56 1.26 -22.62
C ASP A 36 16.10 1.65 -22.81
N PHE A 37 15.78 2.31 -23.92
CA PHE A 37 14.41 2.69 -24.25
C PHE A 37 13.50 1.48 -24.41
N VAL A 38 13.94 0.48 -25.20
CA VAL A 38 13.17 -0.75 -25.42
C VAL A 38 13.01 -1.55 -24.12
N ARG A 39 14.08 -1.66 -23.32
CA ARG A 39 14.02 -2.34 -22.01
C ARG A 39 13.00 -1.68 -21.09
N ASP A 40 13.05 -0.36 -20.94
CA ASP A 40 12.15 0.40 -20.06
C ASP A 40 10.69 0.28 -20.53
N ALA A 41 10.46 0.40 -21.84
CA ALA A 41 9.14 0.24 -22.43
C ALA A 41 8.57 -1.17 -22.22
N ALA A 42 9.39 -2.21 -22.42
CA ALA A 42 8.97 -3.60 -22.23
C ALA A 42 8.64 -3.93 -20.77
N VAL A 43 9.45 -3.45 -19.82
CA VAL A 43 9.18 -3.63 -18.38
C VAL A 43 7.90 -2.94 -17.98
N ARG A 44 7.72 -1.68 -18.40
CA ARG A 44 6.50 -0.91 -18.09
C ARG A 44 5.25 -1.59 -18.65
N ALA A 45 5.28 -2.04 -19.90
CA ALA A 45 4.15 -2.75 -20.50
C ALA A 45 3.84 -4.07 -19.76
N ALA A 46 4.86 -4.79 -19.30
CA ALA A 46 4.67 -5.98 -18.50
C ALA A 46 4.06 -5.67 -17.12
N GLU A 47 4.52 -4.61 -16.45
CA GLU A 47 3.98 -4.15 -15.18
C GLU A 47 2.51 -3.77 -15.30
N ASP A 48 2.14 -3.00 -16.34
CA ASP A 48 0.76 -2.60 -16.60
C ASP A 48 -0.15 -3.84 -16.75
N VAL A 49 0.27 -4.85 -17.52
CA VAL A 49 -0.46 -6.11 -17.67
C VAL A 49 -0.59 -6.88 -16.36
N LEU A 50 0.47 -6.91 -15.54
CA LEU A 50 0.43 -7.57 -14.24
C LEU A 50 -0.53 -6.89 -13.27
N MET A 51 -0.60 -5.55 -13.29
CA MET A 51 -1.57 -4.80 -12.49
C MET A 51 -3.01 -5.07 -12.94
N GLU A 52 -3.26 -5.14 -14.24
CA GLU A 52 -4.57 -5.49 -14.79
C GLU A 52 -5.01 -6.93 -14.46
N THR A 53 -4.04 -7.86 -14.33
CA THR A 53 -4.28 -9.28 -14.08
C THR A 53 -4.20 -9.68 -12.60
N ALA A 54 -4.07 -8.71 -11.68
CA ALA A 54 -4.15 -8.92 -10.25
C ALA A 54 -5.55 -8.66 -9.59
N PRO A 55 -6.72 -8.86 -10.24
CA PRO A 55 -7.97 -8.80 -9.50
C PRO A 55 -8.07 -10.03 -8.59
N ILE A 56 -8.47 -9.81 -7.35
CA ILE A 56 -8.90 -10.89 -6.46
C ILE A 56 -10.15 -11.52 -7.10
N ARG A 57 -9.96 -12.64 -7.80
CA ARG A 57 -11.05 -13.40 -8.40
C ARG A 57 -11.85 -14.05 -7.28
N MET A 58 -13.14 -13.75 -7.22
CA MET A 58 -14.07 -14.39 -6.29
C MET A 58 -15.38 -14.73 -7.01
N SER A 59 -16.05 -15.79 -6.54
CA SER A 59 -17.39 -16.12 -7.03
C SER A 59 -18.40 -15.05 -6.62
N PRO A 60 -19.55 -14.92 -7.30
CA PRO A 60 -20.61 -13.99 -6.87
C PRO A 60 -21.05 -14.20 -5.41
N ALA A 61 -21.07 -15.46 -4.96
CA ALA A 61 -21.36 -15.80 -3.56
C ALA A 61 -20.25 -15.29 -2.61
N GLY A 62 -18.98 -15.49 -2.98
CA GLY A 62 -17.83 -14.97 -2.24
C GLY A 62 -17.86 -13.45 -2.15
N PHE A 63 -18.21 -12.76 -3.24
CA PHE A 63 -18.37 -11.30 -3.25
C PHE A 63 -19.49 -10.82 -2.34
N LYS A 64 -20.64 -11.49 -2.35
CA LYS A 64 -21.76 -11.16 -1.46
C LYS A 64 -21.37 -11.32 0.02
N THR A 65 -20.70 -12.41 0.38
CA THR A 65 -20.21 -12.64 1.76
C THR A 65 -19.16 -11.60 2.15
N PHE A 66 -18.23 -11.30 1.25
CA PHE A 66 -17.21 -10.27 1.46
C PHE A 66 -17.84 -8.89 1.73
N MET A 67 -18.80 -8.47 0.88
CA MET A 67 -19.53 -7.22 1.06
C MET A 67 -20.34 -7.18 2.36
N ALA A 68 -21.01 -8.27 2.72
CA ALA A 68 -21.75 -8.35 3.99
C ALA A 68 -20.83 -8.25 5.22
N THR A 69 -19.61 -8.79 5.12
CA THR A 69 -18.61 -8.69 6.18
C THR A 69 -18.08 -7.26 6.30
N LEU A 70 -17.83 -6.57 5.19
CA LEU A 70 -17.33 -5.20 5.16
C LEU A 70 -18.36 -4.14 5.58
N SER A 71 -19.63 -4.35 5.26
CA SER A 71 -20.71 -3.41 5.63
C SER A 71 -21.21 -3.60 7.06
N GLY A 72 -20.87 -4.71 7.70
CA GLY A 72 -21.17 -4.97 9.10
C GLY A 72 -20.30 -4.14 10.05
N PRO A 73 -20.74 -3.93 11.29
CA PRO A 73 -19.91 -3.33 12.32
C PRO A 73 -18.67 -4.21 12.57
N ALA A 74 -17.51 -3.57 12.71
CA ALA A 74 -16.28 -4.30 13.01
C ALA A 74 -16.41 -5.02 14.37
N ALA A 75 -16.21 -6.34 14.35
CA ALA A 75 -16.15 -7.11 15.58
C ALA A 75 -14.80 -6.84 16.28
N PRO A 76 -14.80 -6.35 17.53
CA PRO A 76 -13.56 -6.11 18.24
C PRO A 76 -12.85 -7.43 18.52
N VAL A 77 -11.62 -7.56 18.02
CA VAL A 77 -10.73 -8.67 18.37
C VAL A 77 -9.85 -8.19 19.54
N PRO A 78 -9.90 -8.84 20.72
CA PRO A 78 -9.22 -8.37 21.93
C PRO A 78 -7.74 -8.05 21.73
N GLU A 79 -7.03 -8.88 20.96
CA GLU A 79 -5.62 -8.71 20.64
C GLU A 79 -5.38 -7.47 19.76
N MET A 80 -6.26 -7.19 18.79
CA MET A 80 -6.19 -5.97 17.99
C MET A 80 -6.49 -4.73 18.83
N VAL A 81 -7.48 -4.80 19.72
CA VAL A 81 -7.80 -3.70 20.64
C VAL A 81 -6.62 -3.42 21.56
N ALA A 82 -6.00 -4.45 22.12
CA ALA A 82 -4.80 -4.32 22.95
C ALA A 82 -3.62 -3.73 22.15
N LEU A 83 -3.46 -4.14 20.88
CA LEU A 83 -2.45 -3.57 19.98
C LEU A 83 -2.69 -2.08 19.72
N PHE A 84 -3.92 -1.67 19.38
CA PHE A 84 -4.23 -0.27 19.13
C PHE A 84 -4.14 0.62 20.37
N ASN A 85 -4.34 0.06 21.58
CA ASN A 85 -4.17 0.78 22.84
C ASN A 85 -2.72 0.84 23.33
N ARG A 86 -1.80 0.09 22.72
CA ARG A 86 -0.39 0.10 23.09
C ARG A 86 0.26 1.34 22.47
N ALA A 87 0.96 2.11 23.29
CA ALA A 87 1.81 3.20 22.81
C ALA A 87 2.80 2.64 21.77
N ALA A 88 2.86 3.28 20.62
CA ALA A 88 3.70 2.81 19.54
C ALA A 88 5.19 2.94 19.96
N PRO A 89 6.07 2.01 19.56
CA PRO A 89 7.47 2.02 20.00
C PRO A 89 8.24 3.33 19.69
N TRP A 90 7.77 4.12 18.73
CA TRP A 90 8.35 5.41 18.35
C TRP A 90 7.78 6.60 19.14
N GLU A 91 6.64 6.46 19.82
CA GLU A 91 6.05 7.51 20.67
C GLU A 91 6.82 7.67 21.99
N SER A 92 7.56 6.63 22.40
CA SER A 92 8.42 6.66 23.58
C SER A 92 9.68 7.55 23.40
N ASN A 93 9.95 8.05 22.20
CA ASN A 93 11.07 8.95 21.92
C ASN A 93 10.65 10.42 21.74
N ALA A 94 9.38 10.76 22.02
CA ALA A 94 8.85 12.12 21.92
C ALA A 94 9.14 12.99 23.17
N SER A 95 10.25 12.74 23.88
CA SER A 95 10.75 13.64 24.93
C SER A 95 11.83 14.62 24.45
N LEU A 96 11.89 14.90 23.14
CA LEU A 96 12.74 15.96 22.58
C LEU A 96 11.92 16.84 21.62
N GLY A 97 11.39 17.93 22.16
CA GLY A 97 10.98 19.11 21.38
C GLY A 97 9.47 19.30 21.23
N GLU A 98 8.90 20.04 22.18
CA GLU A 98 7.77 20.96 22.04
C GLU A 98 7.37 21.30 20.58
N VAL A 99 6.19 20.84 20.14
CA VAL A 99 5.33 21.61 19.22
C VAL A 99 3.87 21.18 19.38
N ASP A 100 3.14 22.03 20.13
CA ASP A 100 1.72 22.35 20.07
C ASP A 100 0.76 21.26 19.52
N ALA A 101 0.14 20.50 20.43
CA ALA A 101 -1.05 19.71 20.14
C ALA A 101 -2.25 20.36 20.83
N GLY A 102 -3.18 20.88 20.02
CA GLY A 102 -4.50 21.32 20.48
C GLY A 102 -5.22 20.23 21.27
N PRO A 103 -6.15 20.61 22.17
CA PRO A 103 -6.50 19.77 23.31
C PRO A 103 -7.25 18.50 22.88
N PRO A 104 -6.93 17.33 23.45
CA PRO A 104 -7.74 16.13 23.27
C PRO A 104 -9.10 16.32 23.95
N ALA A 105 -10.16 15.94 23.23
CA ALA A 105 -11.54 15.98 23.69
C ALA A 105 -11.72 15.22 25.02
N VAL A 106 -12.36 15.90 25.97
CA VAL A 106 -12.59 15.50 27.36
C VAL A 106 -13.39 14.19 27.44
N ALA A 107 -12.76 13.14 27.99
CA ALA A 107 -13.46 11.97 28.48
C ALA A 107 -14.24 12.34 29.76
N ALA A 108 -15.55 12.53 29.64
CA ALA A 108 -16.44 12.74 30.78
C ALA A 108 -16.65 11.43 31.55
N SER A 109 -15.98 11.32 32.71
CA SER A 109 -16.16 10.24 33.68
C SER A 109 -17.52 10.36 34.38
N LYS A 110 -18.32 9.29 34.28
CA LYS A 110 -19.63 9.13 34.91
C LYS A 110 -19.49 9.13 36.44
N ARG A 111 -20.00 10.16 37.12
CA ARG A 111 -20.35 10.06 38.56
C ARG A 111 -21.64 9.27 38.69
N LYS A 112 -21.51 7.99 39.06
CA LYS A 112 -22.63 7.13 39.46
C LYS A 112 -23.13 7.58 40.83
N THR A 113 -24.33 8.16 40.85
CA THR A 113 -25.14 8.35 42.05
C THR A 113 -25.49 6.98 42.63
N ARG A 114 -25.24 6.78 43.93
CA ARG A 114 -25.78 5.64 44.69
C ARG A 114 -26.73 6.18 45.73
N ALA A 115 -28.00 6.24 45.35
CA ALA A 115 -29.12 6.29 46.27
C ALA A 115 -29.35 4.89 46.88
N GLY A 116 -29.72 4.85 48.16
CA GLY A 116 -30.08 3.64 48.92
C GLY A 116 -29.69 3.81 50.39
N LYS A 117 -30.51 4.51 51.21
CA LYS A 117 -31.67 3.99 51.96
C LYS A 117 -31.29 2.93 52.99
N ARG A 118 -31.40 3.29 54.28
CA ARG A 118 -31.84 2.47 55.44
C ARG A 118 -31.67 3.25 56.76
N ARG A 119 -32.72 3.92 57.22
CA ARG A 119 -33.49 3.62 58.44
C ARG A 119 -34.65 4.60 58.54
#